data_AF-A0A8S1GNF8-F1
#
_entry.id   AF-A0A8S1GNF8-F1
#
_cell.length_a   1.000
_cell.length_b   1.000
_cell.length_c   1.000
_cell.angle_alpha   90.00
_cell.angle_beta   90.00
_cell.angle_gamma   90.00
#
_symmetry.space_group_name_H-M   'P 1'
#
loop_
_entity.id
_entity.type
_entity.pdbx_description
1 polymer ?
#
loop_
_entity_poly.entity_id
_entity_poly.type
_entity_poly.pdbx_seq_one_letter_code
_entity_poly.pdbx_strand_id
1 'polypeptide(L)'
;MGVGKALVYVVFSLTLFLSFTSFFIILPYEQLYKSPYLLIIISIFGLYLLINIQFHYYKARTLPPVANPGAEGDSFCEKCNYWKSTKTHHCAVCGKCILGMDHHCIWINQCVGSHNHRHFFLFIASLTLATLIILMAGFNSFYDHVFNYSTDYTFCSANLHMAPLQPFICEYDGFARNAVIFCYLLSAVLFLMVGGLTLWNVYLISIGCTYIDYLQKNGTKRPSGYRKYTSKAANWRNFLGLRRNRTFLKYVLLPRVFPPILYENIRRTESDSSQIV
;
A
#
# COMPACT_ATOMS: atom_id res chain seq x y z
N MET A 1 -20.00 5.56 13.76
CA MET A 1 -19.26 6.46 12.84
C MET A 1 -17.83 6.83 13.28
N GLY A 2 -17.27 6.29 14.38
CA GLY A 2 -15.99 6.73 14.94
C GLY A 2 -14.74 5.89 14.63
N VAL A 3 -14.87 4.55 14.57
CA VAL A 3 -13.70 3.64 14.56
C VAL A 3 -12.80 3.84 13.34
N GLY A 4 -13.35 3.90 12.13
CA GLY A 4 -12.54 4.08 10.91
C GLY A 4 -11.77 5.41 10.88
N LYS A 5 -12.34 6.50 11.40
CA LYS A 5 -11.65 7.79 11.50
C LYS A 5 -10.49 7.72 12.50
N ALA A 6 -10.70 7.10 13.66
CA ALA A 6 -9.66 6.89 14.67
C ALA A 6 -8.49 6.06 14.11
N LEU A 7 -8.78 4.97 13.38
CA LEU A 7 -7.75 4.13 12.76
C LEU A 7 -6.88 4.89 11.75
N VAL A 8 -7.44 5.86 11.02
CA VAL A 8 -6.66 6.71 10.11
C VAL A 8 -5.63 7.56 10.87
N TYR A 9 -6.01 8.11 12.04
CA TYR A 9 -5.05 8.82 12.89
C TYR A 9 -3.98 7.89 13.43
N VAL A 10 -4.35 6.66 13.85
CA VAL A 10 -3.39 5.65 14.29
C VAL A 10 -2.39 5.32 13.19
N VAL A 11 -2.83 5.09 11.95
CA VAL A 11 -1.93 4.83 10.82
C VAL A 11 -0.97 6.01 10.59
N PHE A 12 -1.47 7.24 10.63
CA PHE A 12 -0.63 8.43 10.46
C PHE A 12 0.41 8.55 11.58
N SER A 13 0.00 8.42 12.85
CA SER A 13 0.90 8.50 14.00
C SER A 13 1.95 7.39 14.00
N LEU A 14 1.57 6.15 13.69
CA LEU A 14 2.52 5.04 13.59
C LEU A 14 3.51 5.24 12.43
N THR A 15 3.04 5.73 11.27
CA THR A 15 3.94 5.99 10.13
C THR A 15 4.93 7.11 10.46
N LEU A 16 4.46 8.18 11.12
CA LEU A 16 5.33 9.26 11.57
C LEU A 16 6.37 8.74 12.56
N PHE A 17 5.94 7.98 13.58
CA PHE A 17 6.83 7.39 14.58
C PHE A 17 7.89 6.50 13.94
N LEU A 18 7.48 5.52 13.11
CA LEU A 18 8.40 4.61 12.42
C LEU A 18 9.40 5.39 11.57
N SER A 19 8.92 6.37 10.79
CA SER A 19 9.82 7.18 9.96
C SER A 19 10.81 7.99 10.79
N PHE A 20 10.36 8.61 11.89
CA PHE A 20 11.23 9.37 12.77
C PHE A 20 12.33 8.46 13.37
N THR A 21 11.94 7.34 13.97
CA THR A 21 12.90 6.41 14.57
C THR A 21 13.86 5.84 13.52
N SER A 22 13.37 5.51 12.32
CA SER A 22 14.23 5.00 11.26
C SER A 22 15.27 6.02 10.77
N PHE A 23 14.87 7.28 10.51
CA PHE A 23 15.77 8.29 9.94
C PHE A 23 16.65 9.00 10.96
N PHE A 24 16.21 9.15 12.21
CA PHE A 24 16.92 9.95 13.21
C PHE A 24 17.56 9.13 14.33
N ILE A 25 17.26 7.83 14.43
CA ILE A 25 17.84 6.94 15.45
C ILE A 25 18.54 5.74 14.79
N ILE A 26 17.80 4.88 14.08
CA ILE A 26 18.33 3.63 13.52
C ILE A 26 19.39 3.91 12.45
N LEU A 27 19.08 4.70 11.42
CA LEU A 27 20.03 4.96 10.32
C LEU A 27 21.32 5.65 10.78
N PRO A 28 21.27 6.69 11.65
CA PRO A 28 22.48 7.25 12.22
C PRO A 28 23.25 6.23 13.07
N TYR A 29 22.59 5.41 13.88
CA TYR A 29 23.28 4.38 14.68
C TYR A 29 24.03 3.37 13.80
N GLU A 30 23.46 2.99 12.67
CA GLU A 30 24.06 2.03 11.74
C GLU A 30 25.36 2.50 11.08
N GLN A 31 25.80 3.75 11.31
CA GLN A 31 27.16 4.22 10.93
C GLN A 31 28.28 3.43 11.59
N LEU A 32 28.01 2.79 12.74
CA LEU A 32 28.98 1.93 13.41
C LEU A 32 29.26 0.63 12.64
N TYR A 33 28.34 0.22 11.75
CA TYR A 33 28.37 -1.08 11.08
C TYR A 33 28.44 -0.98 9.55
N LYS A 34 28.05 0.15 8.98
CA LYS A 34 27.85 0.31 7.54
C LYS A 34 28.60 1.53 7.03
N SER A 35 29.08 1.43 5.79
CA SER A 35 29.77 2.55 5.13
C SER A 35 28.81 3.75 4.94
N PRO A 36 29.31 5.00 4.99
CA PRO A 36 28.47 6.18 4.79
C PRO A 36 27.78 6.18 3.41
N TYR A 37 28.43 5.64 2.38
CA TYR A 37 27.82 5.50 1.04
C TYR A 37 26.58 4.62 1.05
N LEU A 38 26.62 3.47 1.75
CA LEU A 38 25.46 2.58 1.85
C LEU A 38 24.32 3.26 2.63
N LEU A 39 24.65 3.99 3.70
CA LEU A 39 23.65 4.69 4.51
C LEU A 39 22.98 5.83 3.74
N ILE A 40 23.71 6.54 2.88
CA ILE A 40 23.14 7.54 1.97
C ILE A 40 22.16 6.87 0.98
N ILE A 41 22.56 5.74 0.38
CA ILE A 41 21.68 5.01 -0.55
C ILE A 41 20.40 4.54 0.15
N ILE A 42 20.53 3.95 1.34
CA ILE A 42 19.37 3.51 2.13
C ILE A 42 18.50 4.71 2.52
N SER A 43 19.09 5.85 2.87
CA SER A 43 18.35 7.07 3.24
C SER A 43 17.56 7.63 2.05
N ILE A 44 18.17 7.73 0.87
CA ILE A 44 17.51 8.19 -0.36
C ILE A 44 16.35 7.25 -0.72
N PHE A 45 16.60 5.95 -0.70
CA PHE A 45 15.57 4.97 -1.05
C PHE A 45 14.45 4.91 -0.01
N GLY A 46 14.79 5.01 1.27
CA GLY A 46 13.83 5.13 2.36
C GLY A 46 12.94 6.37 2.19
N LEU A 47 13.52 7.53 1.85
CA LEU A 47 12.77 8.76 1.65
C LEU A 47 11.81 8.65 0.46
N TYR A 48 12.27 8.03 -0.64
CA TYR A 48 11.43 7.69 -1.78
C TYR A 48 10.23 6.82 -1.38
N LEU A 49 10.44 5.80 -0.56
CA LEU A 49 9.36 4.93 -0.08
C LEU A 49 8.41 5.68 0.86
N LEU A 50 8.92 6.51 1.76
CA LEU A 50 8.09 7.35 2.63
C LEU A 50 7.16 8.25 1.82
N ILE A 51 7.68 8.93 0.80
CA ILE A 51 6.87 9.77 -0.10
C ILE A 51 5.78 8.94 -0.80
N ASN A 52 6.13 7.75 -1.31
CA ASN A 52 5.16 6.87 -1.96
C ASN A 52 4.09 6.35 -1.00
N ILE A 53 4.47 5.94 0.21
CA ILE A 53 3.55 5.49 1.27
C ILE A 53 2.53 6.60 1.57
N GLN A 54 3.01 7.81 1.86
CA GLN A 54 2.13 8.93 2.20
C GLN A 54 1.21 9.31 1.04
N PHE A 55 1.76 9.45 -0.16
CA PHE A 55 0.99 9.82 -1.34
C PHE A 55 -0.08 8.78 -1.69
N HIS A 56 0.29 7.50 -1.74
CA HIS A 56 -0.63 6.42 -2.12
C HIS A 56 -1.65 6.12 -1.03
N TYR A 57 -1.28 6.21 0.25
CA TYR A 57 -2.24 6.15 1.35
C TYR A 57 -3.27 7.28 1.22
N TYR A 58 -2.81 8.52 1.00
CA TYR A 58 -3.69 9.68 0.82
C TYR A 58 -4.63 9.50 -0.37
N LYS A 59 -4.15 9.00 -1.51
CA LYS A 59 -5.00 8.78 -2.69
C LYS A 59 -5.96 7.59 -2.51
N ALA A 60 -5.53 6.53 -1.82
CA ALA A 60 -6.40 5.41 -1.50
C ALA A 60 -7.63 5.85 -0.68
N ARG A 61 -7.45 6.74 0.30
CA ARG A 61 -8.55 7.23 1.15
C ARG A 61 -9.41 8.33 0.51
N THR A 62 -8.81 9.22 -0.29
CA THR A 62 -9.49 10.46 -0.75
C THR A 62 -10.15 10.33 -2.11
N LEU A 63 -9.67 9.44 -2.99
CA LEU A 63 -10.31 9.27 -4.29
C LEU A 63 -11.70 8.67 -4.11
N PRO A 64 -12.77 9.34 -4.57
CA PRO A 64 -14.12 8.89 -4.32
C PRO A 64 -14.39 7.62 -5.12
N PRO A 65 -15.16 6.67 -4.54
CA PRO A 65 -15.66 5.54 -5.29
C PRO A 65 -16.48 5.99 -6.51
N VAL A 66 -16.34 5.26 -7.61
CA VAL A 66 -17.08 5.52 -8.84
C VAL A 66 -18.36 4.71 -8.80
N ALA A 67 -19.50 5.38 -8.90
CA ALA A 67 -20.76 4.74 -9.23
C ALA A 67 -20.85 4.62 -10.76
N ASN A 68 -21.29 3.47 -11.26
CA ASN A 68 -21.58 3.28 -12.68
C ASN A 68 -22.95 2.61 -12.85
N PRO A 69 -24.00 3.38 -13.16
CA PRO A 69 -25.31 2.83 -13.49
C PRO A 69 -25.22 1.82 -14.64
N GLY A 70 -25.93 0.71 -14.50
CA GLY A 70 -26.12 -0.30 -15.52
C GLY A 70 -27.37 -0.01 -16.34
N ALA A 71 -27.60 -0.86 -17.34
CA ALA A 71 -28.80 -0.82 -18.17
C ALA A 71 -29.96 -1.58 -17.51
N GLU A 72 -31.18 -1.35 -18.00
CA GLU A 72 -32.32 -2.17 -17.63
C GLU A 72 -32.05 -3.65 -17.97
N GLY A 73 -32.33 -4.54 -17.02
CA GLY A 73 -32.01 -5.97 -17.13
C GLY A 73 -30.67 -6.38 -16.52
N ASP A 74 -29.81 -5.45 -16.11
CA ASP A 74 -28.63 -5.76 -15.28
C ASP A 74 -29.05 -6.16 -13.84
N SER A 75 -28.11 -6.42 -12.93
CA SER A 75 -28.45 -6.71 -11.53
C SER A 75 -28.88 -5.43 -10.78
N PHE A 76 -30.05 -5.41 -10.15
CA PHE A 76 -30.55 -4.23 -9.43
C PHE A 76 -29.92 -4.07 -8.04
N CYS A 77 -29.79 -2.82 -7.56
CA CYS A 77 -29.49 -2.53 -6.16
C CYS A 77 -30.69 -1.85 -5.49
N GLU A 78 -31.40 -2.58 -4.64
CA GLU A 78 -32.56 -2.04 -3.91
C GLU A 78 -32.17 -0.86 -3.01
N LYS A 79 -31.04 -0.95 -2.30
CA LYS A 79 -30.58 0.08 -1.36
C LYS A 79 -30.22 1.41 -2.03
N CYS A 80 -29.74 1.37 -3.27
CA CYS A 80 -29.38 2.57 -4.02
C CYS A 80 -30.41 2.93 -5.10
N ASN A 81 -31.42 2.08 -5.31
CA ASN A 81 -32.49 2.24 -6.29
C ASN A 81 -32.02 2.46 -7.75
N TYR A 82 -31.05 1.66 -8.21
CA TYR A 82 -30.63 1.68 -9.61
C TYR A 82 -29.99 0.37 -10.08
N TRP A 83 -29.99 0.13 -11.39
CA TRP A 83 -29.35 -1.02 -12.04
C TRP A 83 -27.83 -0.95 -11.91
N LYS A 84 -27.16 -2.02 -11.46
CA LYS A 84 -25.69 -2.03 -11.30
C LYS A 84 -25.03 -2.51 -12.59
N SER A 85 -24.12 -1.70 -13.13
CA SER A 85 -23.24 -2.18 -14.20
C SER A 85 -22.38 -3.37 -13.74
N THR A 86 -21.81 -4.10 -14.69
CA THR A 86 -20.93 -5.25 -14.42
C THR A 86 -19.80 -4.87 -13.45
N LYS A 87 -19.48 -5.75 -12.49
CA LYS A 87 -18.47 -5.57 -11.43
C LYS A 87 -18.78 -4.49 -10.39
N THR A 88 -20.01 -3.96 -10.36
CA THR A 88 -20.44 -3.02 -9.32
C THR A 88 -21.09 -3.76 -8.16
N HIS A 89 -20.64 -3.49 -6.93
CA HIS A 89 -21.17 -4.11 -5.71
C HIS A 89 -21.55 -3.05 -4.66
N HIS A 90 -22.62 -3.30 -3.91
CA HIS A 90 -23.06 -2.43 -2.84
C HIS A 90 -22.25 -2.67 -1.57
N CYS A 91 -21.60 -1.63 -1.05
CA CYS A 91 -20.96 -1.69 0.26
C CYS A 91 -21.93 -1.20 1.33
N ALA A 92 -22.36 -2.10 2.22
CA ALA A 92 -23.25 -1.74 3.33
C ALA A 92 -22.62 -0.74 4.31
N VAL A 93 -21.29 -0.80 4.52
CA VAL A 93 -20.56 0.12 5.42
C VAL A 93 -20.52 1.54 4.85
N CYS A 94 -20.29 1.68 3.54
CA CYS A 94 -20.27 2.98 2.88
C CYS A 94 -21.65 3.48 2.46
N GLY A 95 -22.66 2.62 2.40
CA GLY A 95 -24.02 2.96 1.95
C GLY A 95 -24.13 3.27 0.45
N LYS A 96 -23.21 2.76 -0.37
CA LYS A 96 -23.17 3.05 -1.82
C LYS A 96 -22.60 1.90 -2.64
N CYS A 97 -22.95 1.88 -3.91
CA CYS A 97 -22.42 0.97 -4.91
C CYS A 97 -21.06 1.44 -5.44
N ILE A 98 -20.13 0.49 -5.55
CA ILE A 98 -18.72 0.73 -5.89
C ILE A 98 -18.39 -0.07 -7.16
N LEU A 99 -17.98 0.63 -8.23
CA LEU A 99 -17.47 -0.01 -9.44
C LEU A 99 -16.15 -0.74 -9.17
N GLY A 100 -16.05 -1.98 -9.64
CA GLY A 100 -14.87 -2.83 -9.47
C GLY A 100 -14.50 -3.00 -8.01
N MET A 101 -15.50 -3.13 -7.13
CA MET A 101 -15.30 -3.25 -5.70
C MET A 101 -14.38 -4.43 -5.40
N ASP A 102 -13.35 -4.17 -4.59
CA ASP A 102 -12.47 -5.20 -4.06
C ASP A 102 -12.88 -5.52 -2.61
N HIS A 103 -12.82 -4.52 -1.73
CA HIS A 103 -13.25 -4.65 -0.34
C HIS A 103 -13.53 -3.29 0.28
N HIS A 104 -14.14 -3.28 1.47
CA HIS A 104 -14.14 -2.12 2.36
C HIS A 104 -12.95 -2.21 3.31
N CYS A 105 -12.07 -1.21 3.29
CA CYS A 105 -10.87 -1.21 4.11
C CYS A 105 -11.01 -0.20 5.26
N ILE A 106 -11.06 -0.73 6.49
CA ILE A 106 -11.19 0.08 7.70
C ILE A 106 -9.96 0.99 7.94
N TRP A 107 -8.76 0.55 7.53
CA TRP A 107 -7.48 1.25 7.74
C TRP A 107 -7.32 2.52 6.90
N ILE A 108 -8.06 2.62 5.79
CA ILE A 108 -8.16 3.84 4.98
C ILE A 108 -9.54 4.51 5.11
N ASN A 109 -10.45 3.90 5.89
CA ASN A 109 -11.83 4.32 6.09
C ASN A 109 -12.57 4.58 4.76
N GLN A 110 -12.39 3.69 3.77
CA GLN A 110 -12.92 3.85 2.41
C GLN A 110 -13.01 2.48 1.71
N CYS A 111 -13.90 2.36 0.73
CA CYS A 111 -13.89 1.23 -0.19
C CYS A 111 -12.70 1.27 -1.15
N VAL A 112 -12.09 0.12 -1.38
CA VAL A 112 -11.15 -0.12 -2.48
C VAL A 112 -11.94 -0.58 -3.70
N GLY A 113 -11.80 0.14 -4.81
CA GLY A 113 -12.47 -0.13 -6.08
C GLY A 113 -11.73 0.50 -7.26
N SER A 114 -12.33 0.53 -8.46
CA SER A 114 -11.63 0.87 -9.71
C SER A 114 -10.85 2.19 -9.73
N HIS A 115 -11.25 3.17 -8.92
CA HIS A 115 -10.61 4.49 -8.89
C HIS A 115 -9.35 4.54 -8.01
N ASN A 116 -9.31 3.76 -6.93
CA ASN A 116 -8.27 3.84 -5.91
C ASN A 116 -7.51 2.52 -5.67
N HIS A 117 -7.91 1.40 -6.31
CA HIS A 117 -7.29 0.09 -6.12
C HIS A 117 -5.79 0.08 -6.44
N ARG A 118 -5.37 0.74 -7.52
CA ARG A 118 -3.94 0.92 -7.83
C ARG A 118 -3.18 1.61 -6.70
N HIS A 119 -3.76 2.66 -6.11
CA HIS A 119 -3.13 3.40 -5.03
C HIS A 119 -3.07 2.57 -3.75
N PHE A 120 -4.13 1.80 -3.44
CA PHE A 120 -4.10 0.87 -2.34
C PHE A 120 -2.97 -0.17 -2.49
N PHE A 121 -2.84 -0.77 -3.67
CA PHE A 121 -1.77 -1.73 -3.95
C PHE A 121 -0.36 -1.12 -3.81
N LEU A 122 -0.11 0.05 -4.41
CA LEU A 122 1.19 0.70 -4.32
C LEU A 122 1.52 1.14 -2.89
N PHE A 123 0.52 1.55 -2.10
CA PHE A 123 0.70 1.82 -0.68
C PHE A 123 1.18 0.58 0.09
N ILE A 124 0.48 -0.55 0.00
CA ILE A 124 0.86 -1.75 0.76
C ILE A 124 2.18 -2.36 0.25
N ALA A 125 2.48 -2.26 -1.05
CA ALA A 125 3.74 -2.71 -1.62
C ALA A 125 4.93 -1.85 -1.15
N SER A 126 4.79 -0.52 -1.14
CA SER A 126 5.83 0.38 -0.61
C SER A 126 6.02 0.20 0.89
N LEU A 127 4.94 -0.02 1.65
CA LEU A 127 5.03 -0.30 3.09
C LEU A 127 5.73 -1.63 3.38
N THR A 128 5.44 -2.68 2.61
CA THR A 128 6.12 -3.98 2.71
C THR A 128 7.62 -3.84 2.43
N LEU A 129 8.01 -3.07 1.41
CA LEU A 129 9.42 -2.85 1.10
C LEU A 129 10.13 -2.00 2.15
N ALA A 130 9.47 -0.95 2.67
CA ALA A 130 10.03 -0.10 3.72
C ALA A 130 10.29 -0.90 5.01
N THR A 131 9.32 -1.72 5.43
CA THR A 131 9.48 -2.58 6.62
C THR A 131 10.57 -3.64 6.43
N LEU A 132 10.69 -4.23 5.24
CA LEU A 132 11.81 -5.11 4.91
C LEU A 132 13.17 -4.40 5.03
N ILE A 133 13.29 -3.17 4.54
CA ILE A 133 14.53 -2.39 4.64
C ILE A 133 14.85 -2.10 6.11
N ILE A 134 13.87 -1.74 6.94
CA ILE A 134 14.08 -1.51 8.38
C ILE A 134 14.63 -2.79 9.04
N LEU A 135 14.05 -3.96 8.71
CA LEU A 135 14.49 -5.24 9.26
C LEU A 135 15.92 -5.60 8.84
N MET A 136 16.26 -5.45 7.56
CA MET A 136 17.60 -5.80 7.07
C MET A 136 18.66 -4.77 7.51
N ALA A 137 18.36 -3.47 7.37
CA ALA A 137 19.32 -2.42 7.62
C ALA A 137 19.48 -2.11 9.11
N GLY A 138 18.45 -2.27 9.93
CA GLY A 138 18.44 -1.95 11.35
C GLY A 138 18.71 -3.12 12.30
N PHE A 139 19.12 -4.29 11.78
CA PHE A 139 19.35 -5.48 12.59
C PHE A 139 20.39 -5.27 13.70
N ASN A 140 21.52 -4.62 13.40
CA ASN A 140 22.58 -4.40 14.40
C ASN A 140 22.10 -3.41 15.48
N SER A 141 21.43 -2.34 15.06
CA SER A 141 20.78 -1.40 15.97
C SER A 141 19.80 -2.10 16.91
N PHE A 142 18.92 -2.95 16.38
CA PHE A 142 18.01 -3.74 17.21
C PHE A 142 18.75 -4.68 18.16
N TYR A 143 19.73 -5.43 17.66
CA TYR A 143 20.49 -6.39 18.46
C TYR A 143 21.17 -5.70 19.66
N ASP A 144 21.86 -4.58 19.43
CA ASP A 144 22.53 -3.84 20.49
C ASP A 144 21.56 -3.28 21.52
N HIS A 145 20.47 -2.68 21.07
CA HIS A 145 19.50 -2.06 21.98
C HIS A 145 18.70 -3.09 22.79
N VAL A 146 18.64 -4.36 22.37
CA VAL A 146 18.00 -5.45 23.11
C VAL A 146 18.98 -6.18 24.03
N PHE A 147 20.14 -6.58 23.50
CA PHE A 147 21.02 -7.55 24.17
C PHE A 147 22.25 -6.91 24.81
N ASN A 148 22.68 -5.74 24.35
CA ASN A 148 23.81 -5.04 24.92
C ASN A 148 23.34 -4.03 25.98
N TYR A 149 23.62 -4.36 27.24
CA TYR A 149 23.39 -3.50 28.41
C TYR A 149 24.61 -2.64 28.76
N SER A 150 25.78 -2.96 28.21
CA SER A 150 27.01 -2.19 28.40
C SER A 150 26.86 -0.79 27.82
N THR A 151 27.41 0.21 28.51
CA THR A 151 27.28 1.64 28.20
C THR A 151 27.88 2.05 26.87
N ASP A 152 28.71 1.25 26.22
CA ASP A 152 29.51 1.71 25.07
C ASP A 152 28.78 1.58 23.71
N TYR A 153 27.69 0.81 23.66
CA TYR A 153 26.97 0.46 22.42
C TYR A 153 25.48 0.78 22.49
N THR A 154 25.14 2.04 22.83
CA THR A 154 23.76 2.54 22.76
C THR A 154 23.71 3.81 21.94
N PHE A 155 22.53 4.14 21.36
CA PHE A 155 22.38 5.38 20.59
C PHE A 155 22.80 6.63 21.37
N CYS A 156 22.62 6.67 22.69
CA CYS A 156 22.92 7.86 23.50
C CYS A 156 24.35 7.94 24.03
N SER A 157 25.12 6.87 23.91
CA SER A 157 26.50 6.81 24.39
C SER A 157 27.52 6.70 23.28
N ALA A 158 27.11 6.22 22.10
CA ALA A 158 27.97 6.11 20.95
C ALA A 158 28.34 7.49 20.37
N ASN A 159 29.56 7.61 19.84
CA ASN A 159 29.97 8.79 19.09
C ASN A 159 29.41 8.72 17.65
N LEU A 160 28.35 9.48 17.38
CA LEU A 160 27.56 9.39 16.16
C LEU A 160 27.59 10.70 15.37
N HIS A 161 28.54 10.85 14.44
CA HIS A 161 28.66 12.06 13.62
C HIS A 161 27.43 12.30 12.71
N MET A 162 26.74 11.24 12.29
CA MET A 162 25.53 11.36 11.47
C MET A 162 24.23 11.60 12.26
N ALA A 163 24.29 11.81 13.59
CA ALA A 163 23.11 11.95 14.45
C ALA A 163 22.97 13.37 15.04
N PRO A 164 22.58 14.39 14.25
CA PRO A 164 22.52 15.78 14.73
C PRO A 164 21.47 16.01 15.83
N LEU A 165 20.44 15.17 15.90
CA LEU A 165 19.40 15.24 16.93
C LEU A 165 19.70 14.42 18.19
N GLN A 166 20.87 13.76 18.25
CA GLN A 166 21.24 12.89 19.37
C GLN A 166 21.12 13.59 20.75
N PRO A 167 21.58 14.84 20.95
CA PRO A 167 21.47 15.49 22.27
C PRO A 167 20.02 15.68 22.73
N PHE A 168 19.11 16.02 21.82
CA PHE A 168 17.69 16.21 22.14
C PHE A 168 16.95 14.89 22.38
N ILE A 169 17.26 13.86 21.59
CA ILE A 169 16.64 12.54 21.71
C ILE A 169 17.06 11.86 23.03
N CYS A 170 18.30 12.12 23.47
CA CYS A 170 18.89 11.53 24.66
C CYS A 170 18.65 12.32 25.96
N GLU A 171 17.92 13.44 25.89
CA GLU A 171 17.42 14.14 27.08
C GLU A 171 16.45 13.25 27.88
N TYR A 172 15.73 12.37 27.17
CA TYR A 172 14.79 11.43 27.76
C TYR A 172 15.43 10.04 27.87
N ASP A 173 15.80 9.66 29.09
CA ASP A 173 16.44 8.37 29.34
C ASP A 173 15.58 7.19 28.87
N GLY A 174 16.23 6.23 28.22
CA GLY A 174 15.59 5.03 27.66
C GLY A 174 14.69 5.22 26.44
N PHE A 175 14.37 6.45 26.02
CA PHE A 175 13.48 6.68 24.86
C PHE A 175 14.03 6.06 23.57
N ALA A 176 15.29 6.34 23.23
CA ALA A 176 15.90 5.83 22.00
C ALA A 176 15.90 4.29 21.95
N ARG A 177 16.25 3.64 23.07
CA ARG A 177 16.24 2.17 23.20
C ARG A 177 14.85 1.59 22.95
N ASN A 178 13.85 2.10 23.67
CA ASN A 178 12.47 1.62 23.53
C ASN A 178 11.92 1.89 22.13
N ALA A 179 12.26 3.03 21.53
CA ALA A 179 11.84 3.37 20.18
C ALA A 179 12.42 2.43 19.12
N VAL A 180 13.72 2.10 19.19
CA VAL A 180 14.36 1.15 18.27
C VAL A 180 13.70 -0.22 18.37
N ILE A 181 13.52 -0.74 19.58
CA ILE A 181 12.90 -2.06 19.82
C ILE A 181 11.47 -2.08 19.28
N PHE A 182 10.65 -1.09 19.63
CA PHE A 182 9.28 -1.00 19.15
C PHE A 182 9.21 -0.88 17.63
N CYS A 183 10.05 -0.02 17.03
CA CYS A 183 10.09 0.18 15.58
C CYS A 183 10.44 -1.11 14.84
N TYR A 184 11.45 -1.85 15.33
CA TYR A 184 11.88 -3.10 14.71
C TYR A 184 10.81 -4.21 14.82
N LEU A 185 10.25 -4.40 16.02
CA LEU A 185 9.20 -5.41 16.25
C LEU A 185 7.91 -5.10 15.47
N LEU A 186 7.48 -3.83 15.46
CA LEU A 186 6.32 -3.41 14.69
C LEU A 186 6.58 -3.60 13.18
N SER A 187 7.79 -3.29 12.71
CA SER A 187 8.17 -3.53 11.31
C SER A 187 8.14 -5.03 10.94
N ALA A 188 8.53 -5.92 11.86
CA ALA A 188 8.43 -7.37 11.65
C ALA A 188 6.97 -7.83 11.50
N VAL A 189 6.09 -7.39 12.40
CA VAL A 189 4.66 -7.71 12.34
C VAL A 189 4.02 -7.15 11.07
N LEU A 190 4.30 -5.89 10.74
CA LEU A 190 3.79 -5.25 9.53
C LEU A 190 4.30 -5.93 8.26
N PHE A 191 5.58 -6.33 8.21
CA PHE A 191 6.14 -7.07 7.07
C PHE A 191 5.41 -8.40 6.85
N LEU A 192 5.16 -9.17 7.91
CA LEU A 192 4.44 -10.44 7.79
C LEU A 192 2.98 -10.23 7.35
N MET A 193 2.25 -9.35 8.04
CA MET A 193 0.82 -9.15 7.78
C MET A 193 0.57 -8.44 6.44
N VAL A 194 1.23 -7.29 6.22
CA VAL A 194 1.05 -6.48 5.01
C VAL A 194 1.77 -7.12 3.82
N GLY A 195 2.88 -7.83 4.04
CA GLY A 195 3.52 -8.63 3.00
C GLY A 195 2.63 -9.76 2.52
N GLY A 196 1.99 -10.51 3.42
CA GLY A 196 0.98 -11.51 3.05
C GLY A 196 -0.18 -10.92 2.25
N LEU A 197 -0.72 -9.76 2.68
CA LEU A 197 -1.74 -9.03 1.93
C LEU A 197 -1.25 -8.57 0.54
N THR A 198 0.00 -8.12 0.44
CA THR A 198 0.62 -7.69 -0.82
C THR A 198 0.75 -8.88 -1.77
N LEU A 199 1.21 -10.04 -1.31
CA LEU A 199 1.30 -11.26 -2.11
C LEU A 199 -0.08 -11.74 -2.58
N TRP A 200 -1.09 -11.63 -1.72
CA TRP A 200 -2.47 -11.95 -2.10
C TRP A 200 -2.98 -11.03 -3.22
N ASN A 201 -2.73 -9.72 -3.12
CA ASN A 201 -3.08 -8.78 -4.18
C ASN A 201 -2.30 -9.06 -5.47
N VAL A 202 -1.00 -9.41 -5.38
CA VAL A 202 -0.20 -9.82 -6.54
C VAL A 202 -0.85 -11.01 -7.25
N TYR A 203 -1.32 -12.00 -6.51
CA TYR A 203 -2.03 -13.15 -7.05
C TYR A 203 -3.33 -12.74 -7.77
N LEU A 204 -4.21 -11.98 -7.10
CA LEU A 204 -5.50 -11.53 -7.64
C LEU A 204 -5.33 -10.68 -8.91
N ILE A 205 -4.37 -9.74 -8.91
CA ILE A 205 -4.03 -8.92 -10.08
C ILE A 205 -3.51 -9.80 -11.20
N SER A 206 -2.67 -10.80 -10.90
CA SER A 206 -2.10 -11.70 -11.91
C SER A 206 -3.17 -12.54 -12.62
N ILE A 207 -4.26 -12.87 -11.94
CA ILE A 207 -5.43 -13.54 -12.52
C ILE A 207 -6.51 -12.52 -12.99
N GLY A 208 -6.26 -11.22 -12.93
CA GLY A 208 -7.17 -10.20 -13.46
C GLY A 208 -8.53 -10.10 -12.76
N CYS A 209 -8.58 -10.39 -11.46
CA CYS A 209 -9.81 -10.41 -10.66
C CYS A 209 -9.69 -9.50 -9.43
N THR A 210 -10.82 -8.97 -8.94
CA THR A 210 -10.91 -8.44 -7.58
C THR A 210 -11.13 -9.58 -6.57
N TYR A 211 -11.03 -9.27 -5.28
CA TYR A 211 -11.36 -10.22 -4.22
C TYR A 211 -12.82 -10.70 -4.30
N ILE A 212 -13.77 -9.81 -4.59
CA ILE A 212 -15.18 -10.19 -4.78
C ILE A 212 -15.35 -11.11 -5.99
N ASP A 213 -14.69 -10.80 -7.11
CA ASP A 213 -14.71 -11.69 -8.29
C ASP A 213 -14.20 -13.10 -7.94
N TYR A 214 -13.15 -13.20 -7.13
CA TYR A 214 -12.59 -14.47 -6.66
C TYR A 214 -13.58 -15.27 -5.80
N LEU A 215 -14.25 -14.61 -4.84
CA LEU A 215 -15.27 -15.26 -4.00
C LEU A 215 -16.46 -15.77 -4.83
N GLN A 216 -16.92 -15.00 -5.82
CA GLN A 216 -18.02 -15.40 -6.68
C GLN A 216 -17.66 -16.60 -7.56
N LYS A 217 -16.42 -16.66 -8.07
CA LYS A 217 -15.91 -17.81 -8.83
C LYS A 217 -15.85 -19.08 -7.99
N ASN A 218 -15.40 -18.99 -6.74
CA ASN A 218 -15.32 -20.16 -5.86
C ASN A 218 -16.67 -20.58 -5.28
N GLY A 219 -17.62 -19.65 -5.14
CA GLY A 219 -18.94 -19.91 -4.56
C GLY A 219 -20.01 -20.37 -5.54
N THR A 220 -19.85 -20.18 -6.86
CA THR A 220 -20.89 -20.49 -7.85
C THR A 220 -20.49 -21.62 -8.82
N LYS A 221 -21.36 -22.61 -9.02
CA LYS A 221 -21.26 -23.62 -10.11
C LYS A 221 -21.61 -23.06 -11.49
N ARG A 222 -22.01 -21.78 -11.59
CA ARG A 222 -22.39 -21.15 -12.87
C ARG A 222 -21.16 -20.48 -13.48
N PRO A 223 -20.79 -20.80 -14.72
CA PRO A 223 -19.80 -20.02 -15.44
C PRO A 223 -20.46 -18.67 -15.76
N SER A 224 -20.23 -17.65 -14.93
CA SER A 224 -20.49 -16.28 -15.38
C SER A 224 -19.68 -16.08 -16.66
N GLY A 225 -20.22 -15.38 -17.65
CA GLY A 225 -19.58 -15.05 -18.93
C GLY A 225 -18.37 -14.11 -18.77
N TYR A 226 -17.53 -14.36 -17.77
CA TYR A 226 -16.26 -13.72 -17.51
C TYR A 226 -15.27 -14.19 -18.57
N ARG A 227 -15.11 -13.36 -19.60
CA ARG A 227 -14.20 -13.62 -20.72
C ARG A 227 -12.80 -13.98 -20.20
N LYS A 228 -12.24 -15.03 -20.78
CA LYS A 228 -10.96 -15.67 -20.45
C LYS A 228 -9.84 -14.64 -20.34
N TYR A 229 -9.09 -14.77 -19.25
CA TYR A 229 -7.86 -14.11 -18.85
C TYR A 229 -7.00 -13.58 -20.01
N THR A 230 -6.69 -12.29 -19.99
CA THR A 230 -5.50 -11.79 -20.68
C THR A 230 -4.25 -12.34 -19.99
N SER A 231 -3.11 -12.39 -20.67
CA SER A 231 -1.85 -12.86 -20.08
C SER A 231 -1.55 -12.14 -18.76
N LYS A 232 -0.79 -12.76 -17.84
CA LYS A 232 -0.41 -12.11 -16.56
C LYS A 232 0.15 -10.70 -16.78
N ALA A 233 1.02 -10.55 -17.79
CA ALA A 233 1.57 -9.27 -18.19
C ALA A 233 0.50 -8.26 -18.63
N ALA A 234 -0.51 -8.69 -19.40
CA ALA A 234 -1.62 -7.84 -19.79
C ALA A 234 -2.49 -7.42 -18.59
N ASN A 235 -2.74 -8.34 -17.63
CA ASN A 235 -3.48 -8.01 -16.41
C ASN A 235 -2.77 -6.92 -15.60
N TRP A 236 -1.45 -7.07 -15.40
CA TRP A 236 -0.62 -6.08 -14.70
C TRP A 236 -0.56 -4.73 -15.44
N ARG A 237 -0.39 -4.74 -16.76
CA ARG A 237 -0.40 -3.51 -17.57
C ARG A 237 -1.74 -2.78 -17.48
N ASN A 238 -2.84 -3.54 -17.45
CA ASN A 238 -4.18 -2.99 -17.29
C ASN A 238 -4.36 -2.40 -15.89
N PHE A 239 -4.02 -3.15 -14.83
CA PHE A 239 -4.15 -2.71 -13.44
C PHE A 239 -3.32 -1.46 -13.12
N LEU A 240 -2.07 -1.43 -13.60
CA LEU A 240 -1.17 -0.27 -13.41
C LEU A 240 -1.51 0.91 -14.33
N GLY A 241 -2.44 0.75 -15.27
CA GLY A 241 -2.86 1.81 -16.19
C GLY A 241 -1.82 2.16 -17.26
N LEU A 242 -0.96 1.21 -17.65
CA LEU A 242 0.13 1.36 -18.62
C LEU A 242 -0.33 1.27 -20.09
N ARG A 243 -1.48 1.87 -20.41
CA ARG A 243 -2.03 1.97 -21.78
C ARG A 243 -1.65 3.29 -22.44
N ARG A 244 -1.56 3.34 -23.78
CA ARG A 244 -1.34 4.55 -24.61
C ARG A 244 -0.06 5.35 -24.26
N ASN A 245 1.12 4.78 -24.53
CA ASN A 245 2.45 5.44 -24.34
C ASN A 245 2.81 5.86 -22.90
N ARG A 246 2.18 5.26 -21.89
CA ARG A 246 2.54 5.47 -20.48
C ARG A 246 3.68 4.54 -20.05
N THR A 247 4.75 5.10 -19.51
CA THR A 247 5.96 4.37 -19.09
C THR A 247 5.92 3.97 -17.61
N PHE A 248 6.59 2.88 -17.23
CA PHE A 248 6.61 2.46 -15.83
C PHE A 248 7.22 3.52 -14.89
N LEU A 249 8.32 4.16 -15.31
CA LEU A 249 9.02 5.17 -14.51
C LEU A 249 8.12 6.37 -14.16
N LYS A 250 7.50 6.99 -15.17
CA LYS A 250 6.70 8.20 -14.95
C LYS A 250 5.34 7.90 -14.30
N TYR A 251 4.83 6.68 -14.47
CA TYR A 251 3.45 6.34 -14.15
C TYR A 251 3.27 5.28 -13.06
N VAL A 252 4.34 4.71 -12.53
CA VAL A 252 4.30 3.78 -11.38
C VAL A 252 5.27 4.22 -10.29
N LEU A 253 6.51 4.55 -10.65
CA LEU A 253 7.53 4.96 -9.67
C LEU A 253 7.30 6.37 -9.12
N LEU A 254 6.71 7.28 -9.90
CA LEU A 254 6.43 8.64 -9.44
C LEU A 254 5.00 8.78 -8.86
N PRO A 255 4.82 9.53 -7.76
CA PRO A 255 3.53 9.78 -7.14
C PRO A 255 2.62 10.63 -8.06
N ARG A 256 1.81 9.97 -8.89
CA ARG A 256 0.84 10.62 -9.80
C ARG A 256 -0.57 10.07 -9.65
N VAL A 257 -1.55 10.95 -9.86
CA VAL A 257 -2.99 10.64 -9.87
C VAL A 257 -3.43 10.27 -11.27
N PHE A 258 -4.40 9.36 -11.36
CA PHE A 258 -4.97 8.93 -12.64
C PHE A 258 -6.50 8.91 -12.59
N PRO A 259 -7.17 9.10 -13.74
CA PRO A 259 -8.59 8.84 -13.83
C PRO A 259 -8.89 7.35 -13.56
N PRO A 260 -10.11 7.01 -13.11
CA PRO A 260 -10.49 5.64 -12.82
C PRO A 260 -10.36 4.75 -14.04
N ILE A 261 -10.03 3.47 -13.83
CA ILE A 261 -10.14 2.47 -14.89
C ILE A 261 -11.64 2.21 -15.10
N LEU A 262 -12.25 2.92 -16.06
CA LEU A 262 -13.60 2.64 -16.51
C LEU A 262 -13.57 1.35 -17.36
N TYR A 263 -14.15 0.27 -16.85
CA TYR A 263 -14.19 -1.03 -17.55
C TYR A 263 -14.95 -0.94 -18.89
N GLU A 264 -15.79 0.07 -19.11
CA GLU A 264 -16.46 0.33 -20.40
C GLU A 264 -15.50 0.59 -21.55
N ASN A 265 -14.35 1.21 -21.28
CA ASN A 265 -13.32 1.38 -22.30
C ASN A 265 -12.66 0.05 -22.72
N ILE A 266 -12.86 -1.04 -21.97
CA ILE A 266 -12.41 -2.37 -22.40
C ILE A 266 -13.33 -2.91 -23.51
N ARG A 267 -14.66 -2.69 -23.42
CA ARG A 267 -15.60 -3.12 -24.47
C ARG A 267 -15.36 -2.38 -25.80
N ARG A 268 -15.10 -1.07 -25.78
CA ARG A 268 -14.76 -0.30 -27.00
C ARG A 268 -13.40 -0.64 -27.60
N THR A 269 -12.38 -0.89 -26.77
CA THR A 269 -11.09 -1.32 -27.32
C THR A 269 -11.13 -2.74 -27.87
N GLU A 270 -11.96 -3.63 -27.31
CA GLU A 270 -12.16 -4.97 -27.86
C GLU A 270 -12.92 -4.93 -29.19
N SER A 271 -13.93 -4.06 -29.35
CA SER A 271 -14.61 -3.86 -30.64
C SER A 271 -13.66 -3.29 -31.71
N ASP A 272 -12.77 -2.37 -31.34
CA ASP A 272 -11.78 -1.81 -32.27
C ASP A 272 -10.66 -2.82 -32.61
N SER A 273 -10.24 -3.66 -31.66
CA SER A 273 -9.23 -4.71 -31.92
C SER A 273 -9.77 -5.92 -32.67
N SER A 274 -11.10 -6.09 -32.74
CA SER A 274 -11.74 -7.05 -33.65
C SER A 274 -11.95 -6.51 -35.06
N GLN A 275 -11.53 -5.28 -35.34
CA GLN A 275 -11.56 -4.67 -36.68
C GLN A 275 -10.17 -4.41 -37.28
N ILE A 276 -9.10 -4.91 -36.65
CA ILE A 276 -7.75 -4.87 -37.23
C ILE A 276 -7.29 -6.31 -37.40
N VAL A 277 -7.67 -6.87 -38.55
CA VAL A 277 -6.87 -7.89 -39.26
C VAL A 277 -5.67 -7.18 -39.87
#